data_AF-A0A3D3S900-F1
#
_entry.id   AF-A0A3D3S900-F1
#
_cell.length_a   1.000
_cell.length_b   1.000
_cell.length_c   1.000
_cell.angle_alpha   90.00
_cell.angle_beta   90.00
_cell.angle_gamma   90.00
#
_symmetry.space_group_name_H-M   'P 1'
#
loop_
_entity.id
_entity.type
_entity.pdbx_description
1 polymer ?
#
loop_
_entity_poly.entity_id
_entity_poly.type
_entity_poly.pdbx_seq_one_letter_code
_entity_poly.pdbx_strand_id
1 'polypeptide(L)'
;MVALAVGIVLVVASVLMCLPGLLGWWGDVLAFLRGSIPVLAVLIGAVAILIGVADIKDKKEAEKEEREEAKAEEKSEEKPEAKQE
;
A
#
# COMPACT_ATOMS: atom_id res chain seq x y z
N MET A 1 32.97 7.38 -9.77
CA MET A 1 32.98 6.79 -8.40
C MET A 1 32.87 7.83 -7.29
N VAL A 2 33.41 9.05 -7.48
CA VAL A 2 33.38 10.13 -6.47
C VAL A 2 31.96 10.52 -6.04
N ALA A 3 31.00 10.66 -6.96
CA ALA A 3 29.62 11.01 -6.61
C ALA A 3 28.92 9.97 -5.70
N LEU A 4 29.19 8.68 -5.93
CA LEU A 4 28.62 7.58 -5.15
C LEU A 4 29.24 7.55 -3.73
N ALA A 5 30.56 7.75 -3.63
CA ALA A 5 31.25 7.86 -2.36
C ALA A 5 30.80 9.09 -1.55
N VAL A 6 30.67 10.26 -2.18
CA VAL A 6 30.15 11.49 -1.56
C VAL A 6 28.71 11.30 -1.09
N GLY A 7 27.87 10.67 -1.89
CA GLY A 7 26.49 10.34 -1.52
C GLY A 7 26.43 9.45 -0.28
N ILE A 8 27.23 8.39 -0.23
CA ILE A 8 27.29 7.49 0.94
C ILE A 8 27.78 8.23 2.18
N VAL A 9 28.83 9.05 2.07
CA VAL A 9 29.34 9.85 3.19
C VAL A 9 28.29 10.83 3.71
N LEU A 10 27.53 11.49 2.82
CA LEU A 10 26.43 12.38 3.20
C LEU A 10 25.29 11.65 3.91
N VAL A 11 24.94 10.45 3.46
CA VAL A 11 23.91 9.62 4.11
C VAL A 11 24.36 9.22 5.52
N VAL A 12 25.60 8.72 5.65
CA VAL A 12 26.15 8.33 6.96
C VAL A 12 26.25 9.53 7.88
N ALA A 13 26.73 10.68 7.38
CA ALA A 13 26.77 11.92 8.14
C ALA A 13 25.37 12.34 8.57
N SER A 14 24.37 12.30 7.69
CA SER A 14 22.98 12.64 8.02
C SER A 14 22.40 11.73 9.11
N VAL A 15 22.68 10.42 9.06
CA VAL A 15 22.23 9.46 10.08
C VAL A 15 22.92 9.72 11.42
N LEU A 16 24.22 10.00 11.42
CA LEU A 16 24.98 10.34 12.65
C LEU A 16 24.53 11.68 13.25
N MET A 17 24.22 12.66 12.41
CA MET A 17 23.67 13.95 12.83
C MET A 17 22.26 13.80 13.40
N CYS A 18 21.51 12.81 12.93
CA CYS A 18 20.21 12.39 13.42
C CYS A 18 20.31 11.35 14.56
N LEU A 19 21.45 11.21 15.24
CA LEU A 19 21.59 10.33 16.40
C LEU A 19 21.60 11.16 17.69
N PRO A 20 20.78 10.82 18.71
CA PRO A 20 20.70 11.58 19.95
C PRO A 20 22.01 11.43 20.73
N GLY A 21 22.84 12.47 20.74
CA GLY A 21 24.03 12.48 21.60
C GLY A 21 25.13 13.51 21.27
N LEU A 22 25.25 13.98 20.02
CA LEU A 22 26.40 14.80 19.63
C LEU A 22 26.17 16.33 19.67
N LEU A 23 24.95 16.82 19.37
CA LEU A 23 24.73 18.25 19.09
C LEU A 23 23.56 18.90 19.86
N GLY A 24 22.84 18.16 20.69
CA GLY A 24 21.72 18.69 21.49
C GLY A 24 20.48 19.13 20.69
N TRP A 25 20.54 19.14 19.37
CA TRP A 25 19.47 19.58 18.45
C TRP A 25 18.39 18.51 18.15
N TRP A 26 18.40 17.40 18.91
CA TRP A 26 17.49 16.27 18.71
C TRP A 26 16.03 16.72 18.86
N GLY A 27 15.79 17.73 19.70
CA GLY A 27 14.48 18.37 19.84
C GLY A 27 13.97 19.00 18.54
N ASP A 28 14.81 19.73 17.81
CA ASP A 28 14.44 20.36 16.53
C ASP A 28 14.19 19.32 15.44
N VAL A 29 14.97 18.24 15.41
CA VAL A 29 14.77 17.11 14.49
C VAL A 29 13.45 16.41 14.79
N LEU A 30 13.12 16.16 16.06
CA LEU A 30 11.83 15.59 16.45
C LEU A 30 10.67 16.54 16.13
N ALA A 31 10.84 17.85 16.33
CA ALA A 31 9.82 18.84 15.99
C ALA A 31 9.55 18.86 14.48
N PHE A 32 10.60 18.82 13.66
CA PHE A 32 10.50 18.75 12.21
C PHE A 32 9.86 17.44 11.75
N LEU A 33 10.26 16.30 12.32
CA LEU A 33 9.68 14.99 12.00
C LEU A 33 8.20 14.94 12.41
N ARG A 34 7.86 15.46 13.59
CA ARG A 34 6.48 15.53 14.09
C ARG A 34 5.61 16.49 13.29
N GLY A 35 6.19 17.52 12.66
CA GLY A 35 5.52 18.38 11.68
C GLY A 35 5.40 17.75 10.28
N SER A 36 6.36 16.92 9.88
CA SER A 36 6.39 16.28 8.55
C SER A 36 5.51 15.04 8.47
N ILE A 37 5.43 14.25 9.55
CA ILE A 37 4.58 13.06 9.66
C ILE A 37 3.11 13.35 9.31
N PRO A 38 2.42 14.37 9.85
CA PRO A 38 1.02 14.61 9.52
C PRO A 38 0.82 15.01 8.06
N VAL A 39 1.76 15.74 7.46
CA VAL A 39 1.68 16.12 6.03
C VAL A 39 1.80 14.88 5.14
N LEU A 40 2.79 14.01 5.40
CA LEU A 40 2.94 12.76 4.67
C LEU A 40 1.78 11.79 4.93
N ALA A 41 1.27 11.74 6.16
CA ALA A 41 0.13 10.89 6.53
C ALA A 41 -1.15 11.31 5.80
N VAL A 42 -1.38 12.62 5.61
CA VAL A 42 -2.52 13.10 4.82
C VAL A 42 -2.34 12.77 3.34
N LEU A 43 -1.15 12.96 2.78
CA LEU A 43 -0.88 12.63 1.38
C LEU A 43 -1.03 11.13 1.09
N ILE A 44 -0.38 10.29 1.89
CA ILE A 44 -0.44 8.83 1.75
C ILE A 44 -1.85 8.32 2.10
N GLY A 45 -2.48 8.86 3.14
CA GLY A 45 -3.82 8.51 3.57
C GLY A 45 -4.87 8.84 2.51
N ALA A 46 -4.77 10.01 1.86
CA ALA A 46 -5.66 10.37 0.76
C ALA A 46 -5.54 9.39 -0.42
N VAL A 47 -4.30 9.06 -0.81
CA VAL A 47 -4.05 8.08 -1.88
C VAL A 47 -4.57 6.69 -1.48
N ALA A 48 -4.34 6.26 -0.24
CA ALA A 48 -4.81 4.97 0.27
C ALA A 48 -6.33 4.86 0.33
N ILE A 49 -7.05 5.93 0.65
CA ILE A 49 -8.53 5.94 0.62
C ILE A 49 -9.02 5.78 -0.81
N LEU A 50 -8.42 6.48 -1.78
CA LEU A 50 -8.83 6.36 -3.19
C LEU A 50 -8.58 4.95 -3.74
N ILE A 51 -7.41 4.36 -3.47
CA ILE A 51 -7.08 3.00 -3.88
C ILE A 51 -7.96 1.99 -3.15
N GLY A 52 -8.14 2.13 -1.83
CA GLY A 52 -8.94 1.22 -1.02
C GLY A 52 -10.42 1.21 -1.41
N VAL A 53 -11.00 2.37 -1.75
CA VAL A 53 -12.40 2.44 -2.23
C VAL A 53 -12.54 1.81 -3.61
N ALA A 54 -11.55 1.93 -4.49
CA ALA A 54 -11.54 1.23 -5.78
C ALA A 54 -11.41 -0.29 -5.59
N ASP A 55 -10.42 -0.74 -4.81
CA ASP A 55 -10.14 -2.16 -4.55
C ASP A 55 -11.32 -2.89 -3.88
N ILE A 56 -12.02 -2.25 -2.94
CA ILE A 56 -13.21 -2.83 -2.28
C ILE A 56 -14.38 -2.99 -3.25
N LYS A 57 -14.56 -2.05 -4.18
CA LYS A 57 -15.63 -2.13 -5.19
C LYS A 57 -15.31 -3.22 -6.22
N ASP A 58 -14.06 -3.29 -6.64
CA ASP A 58 -13.55 -4.30 -7.57
C ASP A 58 -13.69 -5.71 -6.97
N LYS A 59 -13.29 -5.90 -5.70
CA LYS A 59 -13.47 -7.18 -4.98
C LYS A 59 -14.93 -7.58 -4.80
N LYS A 60 -15.83 -6.62 -4.56
CA LYS A 60 -17.27 -6.90 -4.42
C LYS A 60 -17.96 -7.23 -5.73
N GLU A 61 -17.53 -6.65 -6.84
CA GLU A 61 -18.01 -7.05 -8.17
C GLU A 61 -17.41 -8.39 -8.59
N ALA A 62 -16.12 -8.62 -8.38
CA ALA A 62 -15.46 -9.88 -8.68
C ALA A 62 -16.05 -11.07 -7.89
N GLU A 63 -16.34 -10.90 -6.59
CA GLU A 63 -17.01 -11.94 -5.79
C GLU A 63 -18.46 -12.19 -6.26
N LYS A 64 -19.11 -11.17 -6.83
CA LYS A 64 -20.48 -11.29 -7.35
C LYS A 64 -20.51 -11.97 -8.71
N GLU A 65 -19.54 -11.70 -9.58
CA GLU A 65 -19.36 -12.37 -10.88
C GLU A 65 -18.98 -13.85 -10.69
N GLU A 66 -18.01 -14.16 -9.82
CA GLU A 66 -17.59 -15.54 -9.54
C GLU A 66 -18.75 -16.39 -8.97
N ARG A 67 -19.64 -15.76 -8.19
CA ARG A 67 -20.83 -16.42 -7.62
C ARG A 67 -21.98 -16.59 -8.63
N GLU A 68 -22.07 -15.75 -9.65
CA GLU A 68 -23.03 -15.89 -10.74
C GLU A 68 -22.57 -16.92 -11.77
N GLU A 69 -21.26 -17.01 -12.07
CA GLU A 69 -20.67 -18.04 -12.92
C GLU A 69 -20.73 -19.43 -12.28
N ALA A 70 -20.39 -19.57 -10.99
CA ALA A 70 -20.50 -20.84 -10.27
C ALA A 70 -21.95 -21.38 -10.21
N LYS A 71 -22.95 -20.48 -10.14
CA LYS A 71 -24.37 -20.87 -10.21
C LYS A 71 -24.85 -21.19 -11.61
N ALA A 72 -24.21 -20.65 -12.64
CA ALA A 72 -24.53 -20.95 -14.03
C ALA A 72 -23.97 -22.31 -14.47
N GLU A 73 -22.77 -22.68 -14.00
CA GLU A 73 -22.17 -24.01 -14.24
C GLU A 73 -22.94 -25.12 -13.51
N GLU A 74 -23.31 -24.94 -12.24
CA GLU A 74 -24.08 -25.94 -11.47
C GLU A 74 -25.45 -26.25 -12.11
N LYS A 75 -26.08 -25.26 -12.75
CA LYS A 75 -27.37 -25.41 -13.43
C LYS A 75 -27.24 -26.06 -14.82
N SER A 76 -26.04 -26.07 -15.41
CA SER A 76 -25.79 -26.68 -16.72
C SER A 76 -25.38 -28.17 -16.62
N GLU A 77 -24.87 -28.62 -15.48
CA GLU A 77 -24.49 -30.03 -15.27
C GLU A 77 -25.66 -30.95 -14.82
N GLU A 78 -26.76 -30.42 -14.26
CA GLU A 78 -27.90 -31.26 -13.81
C GLU A 78 -28.81 -31.76 -14.97
N LYS A 79 -28.60 -31.30 -16.22
CA LYS A 79 -29.54 -31.56 -17.34
C LYS A 79 -28.94 -32.20 -18.61
N PRO A 80 -28.11 -33.26 -18.52
CA PRO A 80 -27.99 -34.13 -19.69
C PRO A 80 -27.95 -35.65 -19.37
N GLU A 81 -28.91 -36.22 -18.63
CA GLU A 81 -29.05 -37.71 -18.62
C GLU A 81 -30.48 -38.27 -18.70
N ALA A 82 -31.51 -37.45 -18.95
CA ALA A 82 -32.89 -37.94 -19.05
C ALA A 82 -33.56 -37.62 -20.41
N LYS A 83 -32.99 -38.09 -21.53
CA LYS A 83 -33.75 -38.48 -22.75
C LYS A 83 -32.82 -38.84 -23.92
N GLN A 84 -32.96 -40.07 -24.42
CA GLN A 84 -32.94 -40.56 -25.82
C GLN A 84 -32.58 -42.05 -25.73
N GLU A 85 -33.57 -42.95 -25.69
CA GLU A 85 -34.29 -43.57 -26.83
C GLU A 85 -33.39 -44.48 -27.68
#